data_AF-A0A9E4G5K5-F1
#
_entry.id   AF-A0A9E4G5K5-F1
#
_cell.length_a   1.000
_cell.length_b   1.000
_cell.length_c   1.000
_cell.angle_alpha   90.00
_cell.angle_beta   90.00
_cell.angle_gamma   90.00
#
_symmetry.space_group_name_H-M   'P 1'
#
loop_
_entity.id
_entity.type
_entity.pdbx_description
1 polymer ?
#
loop_
_entity_poly.entity_id
_entity_poly.type
_entity_poly.pdbx_seq_one_letter_code
_entity_poly.pdbx_strand_id
1 'polypeptide(L)'
;MYLSLVILLAITALYAGYNLLIKVSSGHIPDTATTPILATISLQVAALAVSAAFAAGLVFQGGHVLAVSRAAVVWGVAAGLCIGAAEIGYFYLFRGIGGAEPMTANVAIPVIVSGAVVLTVITSWLLFREPFTWVRLLGAVLVAGGVVVLFADSARAASAP
;
A
#
# COMPACT_ATOMS: atom_id res chain seq x y z
N MET A 1 -25.42 0.19 1.61
CA MET A 1 -24.72 1.49 1.58
C MET A 1 -23.90 1.72 2.84
N TYR A 2 -24.48 1.71 4.05
CA TYR A 2 -23.74 1.94 5.31
C TYR A 2 -22.64 0.91 5.60
N LEU A 3 -22.90 -0.39 5.42
CA LEU A 3 -21.89 -1.43 5.65
C LEU A 3 -20.67 -1.26 4.74
N SER A 4 -20.88 -0.97 3.45
CA SER A 4 -19.79 -0.73 2.49
C SER A 4 -18.94 0.47 2.91
N LEU A 5 -19.56 1.55 3.41
CA LEU A 5 -18.84 2.72 3.91
C LEU A 5 -18.01 2.39 5.15
N VAL A 6 -18.55 1.61 6.09
CA VAL A 6 -17.80 1.15 7.27
C VAL A 6 -16.59 0.30 6.87
N ILE A 7 -16.76 -0.62 5.92
CA ILE A 7 -15.66 -1.46 5.40
C ILE A 7 -14.60 -0.58 4.73
N LEU A 8 -15.00 0.40 3.91
CA LEU A 8 -14.07 1.33 3.25
C LEU A 8 -13.27 2.14 4.27
N LEU A 9 -13.91 2.66 5.32
CA LEU A 9 -13.23 3.40 6.38
C LEU A 9 -12.27 2.50 7.16
N ALA A 10 -12.69 1.27 7.49
CA ALA A 10 -11.84 0.31 8.19
C ALA A 10 -10.59 -0.05 7.36
N ILE A 11 -10.76 -0.36 6.07
CA ILE A 11 -9.63 -0.65 5.17
C ILE A 11 -8.70 0.56 5.05
N THR A 12 -9.25 1.77 4.93
CA THR A 12 -8.45 3.00 4.84
C THR A 12 -7.63 3.20 6.12
N ALA A 13 -8.24 3.03 7.29
CA ALA A 13 -7.56 3.16 8.57
C ALA A 13 -6.45 2.09 8.75
N LEU A 14 -6.75 0.84 8.42
CA LEU A 14 -5.77 -0.25 8.47
C LEU A 14 -4.61 -0.02 7.50
N TYR A 15 -4.90 0.43 6.29
CA TYR A 15 -3.89 0.71 5.28
C TYR A 15 -3.02 1.91 5.65
N ALA A 16 -3.61 2.98 6.20
CA ALA A 16 -2.86 4.10 6.73
C ALA A 16 -1.97 3.68 7.91
N GLY A 17 -2.52 2.91 8.85
CA GLY A 17 -1.79 2.35 9.98
C GLY A 17 -0.61 1.48 9.53
N TYR A 18 -0.83 0.60 8.56
CA TYR A 18 0.22 -0.19 7.91
C TYR A 18 1.36 0.68 7.37
N ASN A 19 1.06 1.70 6.56
CA ASN A 19 2.09 2.54 5.96
C ASN A 19 2.90 3.32 7.02
N LEU A 20 2.23 3.82 8.07
CA LEU A 20 2.88 4.49 9.18
C LEU A 20 3.75 3.54 10.01
N LEU A 21 3.28 2.32 10.27
CA LEU A 21 4.03 1.30 11.00
C LEU A 21 5.26 0.84 10.21
N ILE A 22 5.20 0.76 8.87
CA ILE A 22 6.39 0.52 8.06
C ILE A 22 7.42 1.63 8.27
N LYS A 23 7.02 2.92 8.26
CA LYS A 23 7.95 4.02 8.55
C LYS A 23 8.59 3.84 9.92
N VAL A 24 7.80 3.56 10.96
CA VAL A 24 8.33 3.33 12.31
C VAL A 24 9.30 2.16 12.34
N SER A 25 8.90 1.02 11.75
CA SER A 25 9.74 -0.19 11.66
C SER A 25 11.05 0.08 10.93
N SER A 26 11.01 0.82 9.81
CA SER A 26 12.21 1.17 9.04
C SER A 26 13.20 1.99 9.87
N GLY A 27 12.72 2.86 10.77
CA GLY A 27 13.57 3.63 11.67
C GLY A 27 14.37 2.79 12.67
N HIS A 28 13.94 1.55 12.92
CA HIS A 28 14.59 0.61 13.85
C HIS A 28 15.52 -0.38 13.15
N ILE A 29 15.67 -0.29 11.82
CA ILE A 29 16.65 -1.08 11.08
C ILE A 29 18.05 -0.56 11.48
N PRO A 30 19.01 -1.42 11.89
CA PRO A 30 20.35 -0.97 12.29
C PRO A 30 21.12 -0.28 11.17
N ASP A 31 22.03 0.64 11.51
CA ASP A 31 22.94 1.30 10.55
C ASP A 31 23.88 0.32 9.84
N THR A 32 24.15 -0.84 10.46
CA THR A 32 24.96 -1.92 9.89
C THR A 32 24.22 -2.74 8.83
N ALA A 33 22.89 -2.59 8.71
CA ALA A 33 22.11 -3.35 7.75
C ALA A 33 22.27 -2.78 6.34
N THR A 34 22.70 -3.63 5.40
CA THR A 34 22.85 -3.28 3.98
C THR A 34 21.55 -3.43 3.19
N THR A 35 20.51 -4.01 3.79
CA THR A 35 19.21 -4.28 3.17
C THR A 35 18.13 -4.41 4.24
N PRO A 36 16.89 -3.94 3.99
CA PRO A 36 15.78 -4.08 4.92
C PRO A 36 15.03 -5.42 4.80
N ILE A 37 15.54 -6.39 4.03
CA ILE A 37 14.80 -7.59 3.64
C ILE A 37 14.22 -8.38 4.82
N LEU A 38 14.92 -8.43 5.96
CA LEU A 38 14.42 -9.10 7.16
C LEU A 38 13.17 -8.40 7.74
N ALA A 39 13.11 -7.07 7.70
CA ALA A 39 11.92 -6.34 8.12
C ALA A 39 10.73 -6.64 7.20
N THR A 40 10.97 -6.74 5.88
CA THR A 40 9.95 -7.14 4.91
C THR A 40 9.47 -8.58 5.14
N ILE A 41 10.38 -9.52 5.37
CA ILE A 41 10.02 -10.92 5.67
C ILE A 41 9.18 -10.99 6.95
N SER A 42 9.58 -10.29 8.00
CA SER A 42 8.83 -10.22 9.26
C SER A 42 7.41 -9.69 9.05
N LEU A 43 7.25 -8.65 8.21
CA LEU A 43 5.94 -8.11 7.86
C LEU A 43 5.08 -9.17 7.13
N GLN A 44 5.64 -9.86 6.15
CA GLN A 44 4.91 -10.85 5.37
C GLN A 44 4.52 -12.09 6.20
N VAL A 45 5.38 -12.51 7.13
CA VAL A 45 5.06 -13.58 8.08
C VAL A 45 3.90 -13.14 9.00
N ALA A 46 3.90 -11.89 9.47
CA ALA A 46 2.78 -11.37 10.26
C ALA A 46 1.47 -11.32 9.46
N ALA A 47 1.51 -10.88 8.19
CA ALA A 47 0.34 -10.85 7.31
C ALA A 47 -0.21 -12.27 7.04
N LEU A 48 0.67 -13.24 6.82
CA LEU A 48 0.31 -14.65 6.69
C LEU A 48 -0.34 -15.17 7.98
N ALA A 49 0.23 -14.86 9.15
CA ALA A 49 -0.29 -15.29 10.44
C ALA A 49 -1.70 -14.75 10.70
N VAL A 50 -1.96 -13.48 10.39
CA VAL A 50 -3.31 -12.87 10.51
C VAL A 50 -4.30 -13.60 9.59
N SER A 51 -3.93 -13.85 8.34
CA SER A 51 -4.78 -14.55 7.37
C SER A 51 -5.06 -16.00 7.79
N ALA A 52 -4.03 -16.70 8.28
CA ALA A 52 -4.14 -18.07 8.78
C ALA A 52 -5.01 -18.15 10.04
N ALA A 53 -4.87 -17.21 10.98
CA ALA A 53 -5.70 -17.13 12.18
C ALA A 53 -7.17 -16.90 11.83
N PHE A 54 -7.44 -16.01 10.87
CA PHE A 54 -8.80 -15.77 10.39
C PHE A 54 -9.39 -17.03 9.73
N ALA A 55 -8.63 -17.69 8.85
CA ALA A 55 -9.04 -18.93 8.23
C ALA A 55 -9.31 -20.05 9.26
N ALA A 56 -8.43 -20.20 10.26
CA ALA A 56 -8.63 -21.14 11.36
C ALA A 56 -9.92 -20.84 12.13
N GLY A 57 -10.19 -19.57 12.45
CA GLY A 57 -11.45 -19.15 13.07
C GLY A 57 -12.68 -19.55 12.27
N LEU A 58 -12.67 -19.38 10.95
CA LEU A 58 -13.76 -19.83 10.06
C LEU A 58 -13.92 -21.36 10.08
N VAL A 59 -12.81 -22.10 10.05
CA VAL A 59 -12.85 -23.57 10.13
C VAL A 59 -13.46 -24.03 11.46
N PHE A 60 -13.09 -23.40 12.59
CA PHE A 60 -13.63 -23.73 13.91
C PHE A 60 -15.12 -23.40 14.06
N GLN A 61 -15.61 -22.35 13.40
CA GLN A 61 -17.04 -22.01 13.41
C GLN A 61 -17.89 -23.03 12.63
N GLY A 62 -17.29 -23.74 11.68
CA GLY A 62 -18.00 -24.66 10.78
C GLY A 62 -18.90 -23.92 9.77
N GLY A 63 -19.43 -24.67 8.79
CA GLY A 63 -20.40 -24.14 7.82
C GLY A 63 -19.83 -23.22 6.72
N HIS A 64 -18.55 -22.89 6.76
CA HIS A 64 -17.87 -22.08 5.73
C HIS A 64 -17.18 -22.94 4.68
N VAL A 65 -17.35 -22.60 3.40
CA VAL A 65 -16.67 -23.27 2.28
C VAL A 65 -15.47 -22.43 1.84
N LEU A 66 -14.25 -22.92 2.10
CA LEU A 66 -13.01 -22.27 1.68
C LEU A 66 -12.61 -22.72 0.27
N ALA A 67 -13.33 -22.24 -0.74
CA ALA A 67 -13.07 -22.55 -2.14
C ALA A 67 -12.34 -21.41 -2.85
N VAL A 68 -11.38 -21.75 -3.71
CA VAL A 68 -10.69 -20.79 -4.58
C VAL A 68 -10.55 -21.38 -5.97
N SER A 69 -10.82 -20.58 -7.00
CA SER A 69 -10.63 -20.99 -8.40
C SER A 69 -9.16 -20.86 -8.80
N ARG A 70 -8.72 -21.62 -9.81
CA ARG A 70 -7.35 -21.51 -10.35
C ARG A 70 -7.03 -20.09 -10.82
N ALA A 71 -7.98 -19.40 -11.45
CA ALA A 71 -7.82 -18.03 -11.89
C ALA A 71 -7.62 -17.07 -10.69
N ALA A 72 -8.40 -17.24 -9.62
CA ALA A 72 -8.26 -16.43 -8.42
C ALA A 72 -6.89 -16.64 -7.75
N VAL A 73 -6.36 -17.88 -7.75
CA VAL A 73 -4.99 -18.15 -7.27
C VAL A 73 -3.95 -17.42 -8.12
N VAL A 74 -4.02 -17.50 -9.44
CA VAL A 74 -3.03 -16.87 -10.33
C VAL A 74 -3.00 -15.35 -10.14
N TRP A 75 -4.17 -14.70 -10.15
CA TRP A 75 -4.25 -13.25 -9.93
C TRP A 75 -3.88 -12.85 -8.50
N GLY A 76 -4.23 -13.66 -7.50
CA GLY A 76 -3.82 -13.46 -6.12
C GLY A 76 -2.30 -13.52 -5.93
N VAL A 77 -1.62 -14.49 -6.57
CA VAL A 77 -0.16 -14.58 -6.55
C VAL A 77 0.47 -13.38 -7.26
N ALA A 78 -0.04 -12.96 -8.42
CA ALA A 78 0.45 -11.79 -9.12
C ALA A 78 0.33 -10.51 -8.26
N ALA A 79 -0.81 -10.32 -7.59
CA ALA A 79 -1.00 -9.21 -6.65
C ALA A 79 -0.04 -9.29 -5.46
N GLY A 80 0.18 -10.48 -4.89
CA GLY A 80 1.13 -10.72 -3.81
C GLY A 80 2.58 -10.37 -4.20
N LEU A 81 2.99 -10.69 -5.43
CA LEU A 81 4.30 -10.30 -5.97
C LEU A 81 4.45 -8.78 -6.05
N CYS A 82 3.42 -8.07 -6.52
CA CYS A 82 3.44 -6.61 -6.58
C CYS A 82 3.55 -5.97 -5.19
N ILE A 83 2.76 -6.43 -4.21
CA ILE A 83 2.81 -5.90 -2.84
C ILE A 83 4.15 -6.22 -2.18
N GLY A 84 4.67 -7.45 -2.32
CA GLY A 84 5.98 -7.81 -1.77
C GLY A 84 7.11 -6.95 -2.34
N ALA A 85 7.11 -6.67 -3.64
CA ALA A 85 8.08 -5.76 -4.25
C ALA A 85 7.92 -4.31 -3.76
N ALA A 86 6.68 -3.83 -3.63
CA ALA A 86 6.39 -2.49 -3.12
C ALA A 86 6.86 -2.31 -1.67
N GLU A 87 6.68 -3.32 -0.83
CA GLU A 87 7.11 -3.30 0.58
C GLU A 87 8.62 -3.23 0.74
N ILE A 88 9.35 -3.98 -0.08
CA ILE A 88 10.81 -3.85 -0.16
C ILE A 88 11.14 -2.38 -0.48
N GLY A 89 10.54 -1.83 -1.53
CA GLY A 89 10.73 -0.43 -1.92
C GLY A 89 10.42 0.57 -0.81
N TYR A 90 9.32 0.39 -0.09
CA TYR A 90 8.94 1.25 1.04
C TYR A 90 10.00 1.26 2.14
N PHE A 91 10.51 0.09 2.54
CA PHE A 91 11.55 0.04 3.55
C PHE A 91 12.86 0.69 3.08
N TYR A 92 13.27 0.46 1.82
CA TYR A 92 14.45 1.12 1.24
C TYR A 92 14.29 2.64 1.26
N LEU A 93 13.12 3.14 0.82
CA LEU A 93 12.80 4.56 0.73
C LEU A 93 12.78 5.24 2.11
N PHE A 94 12.16 4.60 3.11
CA PHE A 94 12.04 5.18 4.43
C PHE A 94 13.29 5.08 5.29
N ARG A 95 14.12 4.08 5.04
CA ARG A 95 15.41 3.91 5.72
C ARG A 95 16.54 4.69 5.04
N GLY A 96 16.44 4.96 3.74
CA GLY A 96 17.52 5.59 2.96
C GLY A 96 18.67 4.63 2.63
N ILE A 97 18.36 3.35 2.37
CA ILE A 97 19.38 2.37 1.96
C ILE A 97 19.60 2.50 0.45
N GLY A 98 20.84 2.37 -0.02
CA GLY A 98 21.17 2.39 -1.45
C GLY A 98 21.47 3.78 -2.01
N GLY A 99 21.86 4.74 -1.16
CA GLY A 99 22.30 6.08 -1.57
C GLY A 99 21.18 7.11 -1.73
N ALA A 100 19.93 6.74 -1.43
CA ALA A 100 18.82 7.68 -1.35
C ALA A 100 18.69 8.25 0.06
N GLU A 101 18.37 9.54 0.19
CA GLU A 101 18.05 10.13 1.49
C GLU A 101 16.74 9.53 2.04
N PRO A 102 16.67 9.26 3.36
CA PRO A 102 15.44 8.75 3.98
C PRO A 102 14.28 9.71 3.76
N MET A 103 13.22 9.24 3.11
CA MET A 103 12.06 10.09 2.83
C MET A 103 11.09 10.14 4.01
N THR A 104 10.39 11.26 4.18
CA THR A 104 9.38 11.44 5.23
C THR A 104 8.04 10.80 4.84
N ALA A 105 7.31 10.29 5.83
CA ALA A 105 6.05 9.57 5.61
C ALA A 105 4.94 10.47 5.05
N ASN A 106 4.90 11.74 5.43
CA ASN A 106 3.95 12.73 4.93
C ASN A 106 4.15 13.11 3.46
N VAL A 107 5.21 12.61 2.82
CA VAL A 107 5.52 12.83 1.40
C VAL A 107 5.43 11.53 0.63
N ALA A 108 6.12 10.49 1.09
CA ALA A 108 6.14 9.20 0.41
C ALA A 108 4.77 8.56 0.30
N ILE A 109 4.02 8.53 1.41
CA ILE A 109 2.75 7.81 1.46
C ILE A 109 1.73 8.50 0.54
N PRO A 110 1.50 9.83 0.62
CA PRO A 110 0.60 10.50 -0.31
C PRO A 110 1.01 10.30 -1.78
N VAL A 111 2.30 10.42 -2.12
CA VAL A 111 2.77 10.24 -3.50
C VAL A 111 2.46 8.84 -4.02
N ILE A 112 2.80 7.80 -3.26
CA ILE A 112 2.62 6.40 -3.69
C ILE A 112 1.13 6.06 -3.75
N VAL A 113 0.37 6.37 -2.70
CA VAL A 113 -1.04 5.99 -2.58
C VAL A 113 -1.90 6.73 -3.61
N SER A 114 -1.72 8.04 -3.74
CA SER A 114 -2.48 8.81 -4.72
C SER A 114 -2.01 8.55 -6.16
N GLY A 115 -0.73 8.27 -6.38
CA GLY A 115 -0.25 7.78 -7.68
C GLY A 115 -0.93 6.46 -8.07
N ALA A 116 -1.06 5.53 -7.12
CA ALA A 116 -1.81 4.30 -7.32
C ALA A 116 -3.29 4.58 -7.64
N VAL A 117 -3.96 5.52 -6.96
CA VAL A 117 -5.35 5.92 -7.26
C VAL A 117 -5.49 6.37 -8.72
N VAL A 118 -4.61 7.24 -9.20
CA VAL A 118 -4.65 7.73 -10.60
C VAL A 118 -4.45 6.59 -11.58
N LEU A 119 -3.44 5.74 -11.35
CA LEU A 119 -3.19 4.56 -12.19
C LEU A 119 -4.37 3.60 -12.19
N THR A 120 -4.98 3.33 -11.03
CA THR A 120 -6.17 2.48 -10.90
C THR A 120 -7.35 3.04 -11.67
N VAL A 121 -7.62 4.35 -11.59
CA VAL A 121 -8.72 4.98 -12.34
C VAL A 121 -8.52 4.85 -13.86
N ILE A 122 -7.30 5.04 -14.36
CA ILE A 122 -6.99 4.91 -15.78
C ILE A 122 -7.07 3.45 -16.23
N THR A 123 -6.43 2.56 -15.48
CA THR A 123 -6.39 1.12 -15.81
C THR A 123 -7.74 0.45 -15.66
N SER A 124 -8.59 0.85 -14.72
CA SER A 124 -9.93 0.27 -14.59
C SER A 124 -10.84 0.63 -15.76
N TRP A 125 -10.70 1.85 -16.28
CA TRP A 125 -11.36 2.24 -17.51
C TRP A 125 -10.85 1.45 -18.72
N LEU A 126 -9.52 1.30 -18.86
CA LEU A 126 -8.90 0.65 -20.03
C LEU A 126 -9.05 -0.88 -20.04
N LEU A 127 -8.79 -1.55 -18.91
CA LEU A 127 -8.73 -3.01 -18.83
C LEU A 127 -10.07 -3.63 -18.43
N PHE A 128 -10.74 -3.06 -17.42
CA PHE A 128 -11.99 -3.61 -16.86
C PHE A 128 -13.25 -3.03 -17.52
N ARG A 129 -13.08 -2.04 -18.41
CA ARG A 129 -14.16 -1.36 -19.15
C ARG A 129 -15.24 -0.79 -18.22
N GLU A 130 -14.82 -0.37 -17.03
CA GLU A 130 -15.72 0.21 -16.04
C GLU A 130 -16.25 1.58 -16.49
N PRO A 131 -17.47 1.98 -16.06
CA PRO A 131 -18.05 3.26 -16.46
C PRO A 131 -17.20 4.42 -15.96
N PHE A 132 -16.75 5.25 -16.91
CA PHE A 132 -15.92 6.41 -16.65
C PHE A 132 -16.76 7.68 -16.79
N THR A 133 -16.80 8.49 -15.74
CA THR A 133 -17.54 9.77 -15.75
C THR A 133 -16.57 10.93 -15.61
N TRP A 134 -16.92 12.08 -16.21
CA TRP A 134 -16.13 13.31 -16.11
C TRP A 134 -15.89 13.74 -14.65
N VAL A 135 -16.84 13.46 -13.76
CA VAL A 135 -16.70 13.74 -12.32
C VAL A 135 -15.63 12.87 -11.66
N ARG A 136 -15.53 11.59 -12.05
CA ARG A 136 -14.47 10.68 -11.55
C ARG A 136 -13.09 11.09 -12.04
N LEU A 137 -13.00 11.55 -13.29
CA LEU A 137 -11.76 12.10 -13.84
C LEU A 137 -11.32 13.36 -13.09
N LEU A 138 -12.25 14.29 -12.85
CA LEU A 138 -11.96 15.50 -12.07
C LEU A 138 -11.45 15.15 -10.67
N GLY A 139 -12.08 14.18 -10.00
CA GLY A 139 -11.61 13.67 -8.70
C GLY A 139 -10.17 13.13 -8.76
N ALA A 140 -9.85 12.33 -9.78
CA ALA A 140 -8.49 11.83 -9.97
C ALA A 140 -7.46 12.94 -10.23
N VAL A 141 -7.83 13.96 -11.02
CA VAL A 141 -6.99 15.14 -11.28
C VAL A 141 -6.76 15.95 -10.01
N LEU A 142 -7.77 16.14 -9.17
CA LEU A 142 -7.63 16.84 -7.89
C LEU A 142 -6.72 16.09 -6.92
N VAL A 143 -6.84 14.76 -6.86
CA VAL A 143 -5.92 13.91 -6.08
C VAL A 143 -4.48 14.07 -6.59
N ALA A 144 -4.26 13.96 -7.90
CA ALA A 144 -2.95 14.16 -8.51
C ALA A 144 -2.38 15.56 -8.22
N GLY A 145 -3.21 16.60 -8.35
CA GLY A 145 -2.82 17.98 -8.05
C GLY A 145 -2.39 18.17 -6.59
N GLY A 146 -3.15 17.61 -5.64
CA GLY A 146 -2.79 17.64 -4.22
C GLY A 146 -1.43 16.99 -3.93
N VAL A 147 -1.12 15.87 -4.58
CA VAL A 147 0.18 15.20 -4.47
C VAL A 147 1.32 16.08 -4.97
N VAL A 148 1.14 16.71 -6.14
CA VAL A 148 2.18 17.58 -6.72
C VAL A 148 2.50 18.73 -5.78
N VAL A 149 1.47 19.32 -5.13
CA VAL A 149 1.66 20.39 -4.14
C VAL A 149 2.46 19.89 -2.93
N LEU A 150 2.10 18.72 -2.36
CA LEU A 150 2.82 18.14 -1.22
C LEU A 150 4.29 17.82 -1.56
N PHE A 151 4.53 17.26 -2.74
CA PHE A 151 5.88 16.94 -3.18
C PHE A 151 6.72 18.18 -3.46
N ALA A 152 6.14 19.20 -4.09
CA ALA A 152 6.83 20.46 -4.39
C ALA A 152 7.23 21.22 -3.11
N ASP A 153 6.39 21.22 -2.09
CA ASP A 153 6.71 21.79 -0.77
C ASP A 153 7.90 21.06 -0.11
N SER A 154 7.90 19.73 -0.20
CA SER A 154 8.95 18.89 0.36
C SER A 154 10.30 19.10 -0.33
N ALA A 155 10.30 19.21 -1.67
CA ALA A 155 11.50 19.52 -2.44
C ALA A 155 12.05 20.91 -2.10
N ARG A 156 11.17 21.89 -1.85
CA ARG A 156 11.58 23.23 -1.39
C ARG A 156 12.20 23.19 0.00
N ALA A 157 11.59 22.47 0.94
CA ALA A 157 12.09 22.31 2.30
C ALA A 157 13.48 21.65 2.34
N ALA A 158 13.76 20.67 1.46
CA ALA A 158 15.07 20.03 1.34
C ALA A 158 16.15 20.93 0.73
N SER A 159 15.77 21.99 0.01
CA SER A 159 16.67 22.95 -0.65
C SER A 159 16.92 24.24 0.13
N ALA A 160 16.26 24.41 1.28
CA ALA A 160 16.44 25.57 2.14
C ALA A 160 17.78 25.47 2.92
N PRO A 161 18.59 26.54 2.98
CA PRO A 161 19.90 26.54 3.61
C PRO A 161 19.87 26.38 5.13
#